data_AF-A0A9P5V0Z3-F1
#
_entry.id   AF-A0A9P5V0Z3-F1
#
_cell.length_a   1.000
_cell.length_b   1.000
_cell.length_c   1.000
_cell.angle_alpha   90.00
_cell.angle_beta   90.00
_cell.angle_gamma   90.00
#
_symmetry.space_group_name_H-M   'P 1'
#
loop_
_entity.id
_entity.type
_entity.pdbx_description
1 polymer ?
#
loop_
_entity_poly.entity_id
_entity_poly.type
_entity_poly.pdbx_seq_one_letter_code
_entity_poly.pdbx_strand_id
1 'polypeptide(L)'
;MLEHCPNIRELGTPTLMAIVNSDTLVRDIARFCPKLSDLSIPCRSRTHGPTTDGTMTFQVLDALTPQQVKHLCCEDWAFETPLLDMVSLFRRHSSTLQRLILEGCRAIDFKALQVLLMEGRGLEMLHMRWMNKPKEICIHLEEAIEYP
;
A
#
# COMPACT_ATOMS: atom_id res chain seq x y z
N MET A 1 -20.12 0.92 13.52
CA MET A 1 -20.59 0.26 12.28
C MET A 1 -19.66 -0.88 11.86
N LEU A 2 -18.34 -0.69 11.79
CA LEU A 2 -17.38 -1.78 11.49
C LEU A 2 -17.43 -2.94 12.50
N GLU A 3 -17.79 -2.66 13.75
CA GLU A 3 -18.04 -3.65 14.82
C GLU A 3 -19.00 -4.79 14.41
N HIS A 4 -19.94 -4.53 13.49
CA HIS A 4 -20.89 -5.53 13.03
C HIS A 4 -20.41 -6.34 11.82
N CYS A 5 -19.21 -6.04 11.31
CA CYS A 5 -18.66 -6.63 10.08
C CYS A 5 -17.28 -7.29 10.30
N PRO A 6 -17.09 -8.17 11.30
CA PRO A 6 -15.76 -8.72 11.64
C PRO A 6 -15.16 -9.66 10.58
N ASN A 7 -15.94 -10.01 9.55
CA ASN A 7 -15.52 -10.89 8.46
C ASN A 7 -15.10 -10.15 7.19
N ILE A 8 -14.99 -8.81 7.23
CA ILE A 8 -14.43 -8.03 6.12
C ILE A 8 -13.01 -8.53 5.85
N ARG A 9 -12.76 -8.86 4.57
CA ARG A 9 -11.46 -9.31 4.05
C ARG A 9 -10.84 -8.33 3.07
N GLU A 10 -11.68 -7.53 2.42
CA GLU A 10 -11.28 -6.58 1.40
C GLU A 10 -11.81 -5.19 1.76
N LEU A 11 -10.92 -4.21 1.68
CA LEU A 11 -11.26 -2.81 1.87
C LEU A 11 -10.68 -2.00 0.71
N GLY A 12 -11.56 -1.50 -0.14
CA GLY A 12 -11.26 -0.40 -1.03
C GLY A 12 -11.33 0.91 -0.25
N THR A 13 -10.19 1.57 -0.03
CA THR A 13 -10.17 2.88 0.64
C THR A 13 -10.73 3.93 -0.31
N PRO A 14 -11.92 4.51 -0.06
CA PRO A 14 -12.46 5.54 -0.94
C PRO A 14 -11.55 6.78 -0.90
N THR A 15 -11.56 7.61 -1.94
CA THR A 15 -10.96 8.95 -1.87
C THR A 15 -11.71 9.76 -0.82
N LEU A 16 -11.05 10.02 0.31
CA LEU A 16 -11.68 10.55 1.52
C LEU A 16 -11.64 12.08 1.58
N MET A 17 -12.23 12.76 0.59
CA MET A 17 -12.35 14.22 0.65
C MET A 17 -13.23 14.75 1.81
N ALA A 18 -13.81 13.88 2.64
CA ALA A 18 -14.78 14.25 3.67
C ALA A 18 -14.61 13.54 5.02
N ILE A 19 -13.54 12.77 5.27
CA ILE A 19 -13.37 12.12 6.58
C ILE A 19 -12.67 13.08 7.54
N VAL A 20 -13.48 13.67 8.42
CA VAL A 20 -13.07 14.63 9.45
C VAL A 20 -12.12 14.02 10.50
N ASN A 21 -12.01 12.68 10.56
CA ASN A 21 -11.19 11.99 11.55
C ASN A 21 -10.60 10.66 11.01
N SER A 22 -9.64 10.76 10.08
CA SER A 22 -8.96 9.62 9.45
C SER A 22 -8.33 8.67 10.48
N ASP A 23 -7.71 9.22 11.53
CA ASP A 23 -7.00 8.43 12.55
C ASP A 23 -7.94 7.54 13.36
N THR A 24 -9.14 8.03 13.65
CA THR A 24 -10.15 7.23 14.34
C THR A 24 -10.64 6.11 13.45
N LEU A 25 -10.86 6.38 12.15
CA LEU A 25 -11.25 5.34 11.21
C LEU A 25 -10.15 4.28 11.02
N VAL A 26 -8.89 4.68 10.92
CA VAL A 26 -7.74 3.75 10.83
C VAL A 26 -7.71 2.82 12.04
N ARG A 27 -7.85 3.37 13.26
CA ARG A 27 -7.91 2.57 14.50
C ARG A 27 -9.11 1.63 14.53
N ASP A 28 -10.28 2.10 14.10
CA ASP A 28 -11.49 1.27 14.05
C ASP A 28 -11.36 0.14 13.03
N ILE A 29 -10.75 0.38 11.87
CA ILE A 29 -10.46 -0.68 10.88
C ILE A 29 -9.53 -1.73 11.49
N ALA A 30 -8.42 -1.30 12.10
CA ALA A 30 -7.48 -2.21 12.74
C ALA A 30 -8.12 -3.04 13.85
N ARG A 31 -9.02 -2.43 14.62
CA ARG A 31 -9.69 -3.08 15.75
C ARG A 31 -10.80 -4.04 15.32
N PHE A 32 -11.62 -3.66 14.34
CA PHE A 32 -12.86 -4.36 14.03
C PHE A 32 -12.80 -5.22 12.76
N CYS A 33 -11.73 -5.12 11.98
CA CYS A 33 -11.54 -5.93 10.76
C CYS A 33 -10.32 -6.87 10.89
N PRO A 34 -10.33 -7.84 11.83
CA PRO A 34 -9.18 -8.71 12.08
C PRO A 34 -8.87 -9.69 10.94
N LYS A 35 -9.79 -9.84 9.97
CA LYS A 35 -9.63 -10.70 8.79
C LYS A 35 -9.29 -9.92 7.52
N LEU A 36 -9.06 -8.61 7.62
CA LEU A 36 -8.73 -7.75 6.49
C LEU A 36 -7.37 -8.14 5.92
N SER A 37 -7.34 -8.64 4.69
CA SER A 37 -6.13 -9.11 4.01
C SER A 37 -5.89 -8.39 2.68
N ASP A 38 -6.88 -7.71 2.15
CA ASP A 38 -6.86 -7.12 0.82
C ASP A 38 -7.15 -5.63 0.94
N LEU A 39 -6.17 -4.80 0.57
CA LEU A 39 -6.26 -3.34 0.56
C LEU A 39 -6.15 -2.84 -0.87
N SER A 40 -7.11 -2.06 -1.33
CA SER A 40 -7.07 -1.44 -2.65
C SER A 40 -7.34 0.05 -2.57
N ILE A 41 -6.60 0.82 -3.36
CA ILE A 41 -6.88 2.23 -3.61
C ILE A 41 -7.51 2.33 -4.99
N PRO A 42 -8.85 2.36 -5.12
CA PRO A 42 -9.47 2.44 -6.43
C PRO A 42 -9.08 3.75 -7.13
N CYS A 43 -8.56 3.65 -8.36
CA CYS A 43 -8.41 4.80 -9.24
C CYS A 43 -9.80 5.42 -9.48
N ARG A 44 -9.98 6.66 -9.02
CA ARG A 44 -11.11 7.48 -9.47
C ARG A 44 -10.58 8.63 -10.31
N SER A 45 -10.92 8.56 -11.60
CA SER A 45 -11.04 9.63 -12.60
C SER A 45 -10.14 10.84 -12.41
N ARG A 46 -9.33 11.12 -13.44
CA ARG A 46 -8.48 12.31 -13.69
C ARG A 46 -9.15 13.69 -13.46
N THR A 47 -10.41 13.73 -13.05
CA THR A 47 -11.24 14.92 -12.79
C THR A 47 -11.08 15.50 -11.39
N HIS A 48 -10.50 14.77 -10.44
CA HIS A 48 -10.24 15.32 -9.10
C HIS A 48 -8.75 15.54 -8.93
N GLY A 49 -8.37 16.78 -8.58
CA GLY A 49 -6.99 17.20 -8.44
C GLY A 49 -6.19 16.39 -7.41
N PRO A 50 -4.87 16.65 -7.30
CA PRO A 50 -3.98 15.94 -6.39
C PRO A 50 -4.45 16.18 -4.96
N THR A 51 -5.21 15.24 -4.42
CA THR A 51 -5.64 15.25 -3.03
C THR A 51 -4.81 14.23 -2.29
N THR A 52 -4.53 14.54 -1.04
CA THR A 52 -3.58 13.91 -0.10
C THR A 52 -3.99 12.51 0.41
N ASP A 53 -4.99 11.88 -0.21
CA ASP A 53 -5.82 10.83 0.43
C ASP A 53 -5.27 9.40 0.38
N GLY A 54 -4.22 9.10 -0.39
CA GLY A 54 -3.62 7.76 -0.49
C GLY A 54 -2.77 7.37 0.72
N THR A 55 -2.49 8.33 1.60
CA THR A 55 -1.82 8.09 2.89
C THR A 55 -2.63 7.18 3.79
N MET A 56 -3.97 7.23 3.71
CA MET A 56 -4.84 6.44 4.59
C MET A 56 -4.64 4.94 4.40
N THR A 57 -4.43 4.46 3.17
CA THR A 57 -4.24 3.03 2.91
C THR A 57 -2.97 2.53 3.56
N PHE A 58 -1.88 3.31 3.50
CA PHE A 58 -0.63 2.97 4.17
C PHE A 58 -0.75 3.12 5.70
N GLN A 59 -1.54 4.08 6.20
CA GLN A 59 -1.86 4.17 7.64
C GLN A 59 -2.67 2.97 8.13
N VAL A 60 -3.65 2.50 7.35
CA VAL A 60 -4.38 1.26 7.63
C VAL A 60 -3.41 0.09 7.63
N LEU A 61 -2.56 -0.05 6.60
CA LEU A 61 -1.55 -1.09 6.52
C LEU A 61 -0.61 -1.09 7.73
N ASP A 62 -0.23 0.08 8.23
CA ASP A 62 0.63 0.22 9.42
C ASP A 62 -0.10 -0.19 10.71
N ALA A 63 -1.37 0.20 10.83
CA ALA A 63 -2.19 -0.09 12.00
C ALA A 63 -2.66 -1.55 12.09
N LEU A 64 -2.70 -2.28 10.97
CA LEU A 64 -3.05 -3.69 10.94
C LEU A 64 -2.02 -4.56 11.67
N THR A 65 -2.48 -5.70 12.17
CA THR A 65 -1.61 -6.72 12.78
C THR A 65 -0.49 -7.08 11.82
N PRO A 66 0.76 -7.27 12.29
CA PRO A 66 1.83 -7.77 11.45
C PRO A 66 1.43 -9.03 10.70
N GLN A 67 1.88 -9.16 9.46
CA GLN A 67 1.64 -10.34 8.64
C GLN A 67 0.15 -10.63 8.39
N GLN A 68 -0.70 -9.60 8.37
CA GLN A 68 -2.14 -9.76 8.11
C GLN A 68 -2.49 -9.54 6.63
N VAL A 69 -1.77 -8.64 5.96
CA VAL A 69 -2.08 -8.22 4.59
C VAL A 69 -1.42 -9.15 3.58
N LYS A 70 -2.20 -9.50 2.54
CA LYS A 70 -1.82 -10.37 1.43
C LYS A 70 -1.78 -9.64 0.11
N HIS A 71 -2.75 -8.76 -0.13
CA HIS A 71 -2.85 -8.04 -1.39
C HIS A 71 -2.90 -6.54 -1.12
N LEU A 72 -2.01 -5.81 -1.79
CA LEU A 72 -1.98 -4.35 -1.77
C LEU A 72 -2.03 -3.84 -3.21
N CYS A 73 -3.04 -3.05 -3.52
CA CYS A 73 -3.19 -2.38 -4.80
C CYS A 73 -3.18 -0.86 -4.60
N CYS A 74 -2.24 -0.20 -5.27
CA CYS A 74 -2.09 1.25 -5.28
C CYS A 74 -2.16 1.74 -6.75
N GLU A 75 -3.14 2.60 -7.05
CA GLU A 75 -3.36 3.12 -8.40
C GLU A 75 -3.30 4.65 -8.45
N ASP A 76 -2.43 5.23 -9.31
CA ASP A 76 -2.26 6.66 -9.55
C ASP A 76 -1.82 7.50 -8.33
N TRP A 77 -1.12 6.89 -7.37
CA TRP A 77 -0.71 7.53 -6.10
C TRP A 77 0.79 7.76 -5.91
N ALA A 78 1.12 8.77 -5.10
CA ALA A 78 2.48 8.90 -4.54
C ALA A 78 2.73 7.76 -3.54
N PHE A 79 3.81 7.00 -3.73
CA PHE A 79 4.17 5.87 -2.88
C PHE A 79 5.14 6.27 -1.76
N GLU A 80 5.78 7.43 -1.89
CA GLU A 80 6.44 8.15 -0.81
C GLU A 80 5.41 8.86 0.04
N THR A 81 5.37 8.53 1.34
CA THR A 81 4.58 9.24 2.32
C THR A 81 5.51 9.72 3.44
N PRO A 82 5.73 11.04 3.61
CA PRO A 82 6.73 11.56 4.57
C PRO A 82 6.39 11.27 6.03
N LEU A 83 5.18 10.78 6.30
CA LEU A 83 4.68 10.44 7.63
C LEU A 83 4.86 8.96 7.98
N LEU A 84 5.22 8.09 7.02
CA LEU A 84 5.35 6.66 7.25
C LEU A 84 6.70 6.14 6.78
N ASP A 85 7.31 5.28 7.60
CA ASP A 85 8.47 4.50 7.22
C ASP A 85 8.03 3.29 6.38
N MET A 86 8.02 3.46 5.06
CA MET A 86 7.60 2.43 4.11
C MET A 86 8.48 1.18 4.17
N VAL A 87 9.76 1.31 4.53
CA VAL A 87 10.68 0.17 4.72
C VAL A 87 10.20 -0.69 5.89
N SER A 88 9.96 -0.08 7.05
CA SER A 88 9.45 -0.79 8.22
C SER A 88 8.06 -1.39 7.97
N LEU A 89 7.22 -0.68 7.22
CA LEU A 89 5.89 -1.13 6.83
C LEU A 89 5.92 -2.43 6.02
N PHE A 90 6.70 -2.49 4.94
CA PHE A 90 6.79 -3.71 4.13
C PHE A 90 7.48 -4.84 4.88
N ARG A 91 8.49 -4.55 5.69
CA ARG A 91 9.12 -5.55 6.55
C ARG A 91 8.11 -6.18 7.52
N ARG A 92 7.17 -5.40 8.07
CA ARG A 92 6.11 -5.90 8.97
C ARG A 92 5.16 -6.90 8.31
N HIS A 93 5.01 -6.85 6.98
CA HIS A 93 4.10 -7.73 6.20
C HIS A 93 4.84 -8.62 5.20
N SER A 94 6.17 -8.72 5.30
CA SER A 94 7.03 -9.34 4.28
C SER A 94 6.77 -10.83 4.05
N SER A 95 6.25 -11.56 5.03
CA SER A 95 6.00 -12.99 4.90
C SER A 95 4.60 -13.32 4.38
N THR A 96 3.67 -12.36 4.39
CA THR A 96 2.28 -12.59 3.95
C THR A 96 1.86 -11.78 2.76
N LEU A 97 2.53 -10.66 2.46
CA LEU A 97 2.23 -9.88 1.27
C LEU A 97 2.58 -10.68 0.03
N GLN A 98 1.55 -11.16 -0.67
CA GLN A 98 1.64 -12.01 -1.86
C GLN A 98 1.57 -11.20 -3.15
N ARG A 99 0.78 -10.13 -3.19
CA ARG A 99 0.58 -9.34 -4.41
C ARG A 99 0.71 -7.87 -4.11
N LEU A 100 1.61 -7.22 -4.83
CA LEU A 100 1.74 -5.77 -4.86
C LEU A 100 1.47 -5.26 -6.28
N ILE A 101 0.48 -4.38 -6.41
CA ILE A 101 0.12 -3.72 -7.66
C ILE A 101 0.36 -2.22 -7.50
N LEU A 102 1.23 -1.67 -8.35
CA LEU A 102 1.61 -0.25 -8.41
C LEU A 102 1.32 0.27 -9.83
N GLU A 103 0.07 0.63 -10.11
CA GLU A 103 -0.30 1.20 -11.40
C GLU A 103 -0.34 2.73 -11.32
N GLY A 104 0.28 3.44 -12.25
CA GLY A 104 0.27 4.91 -12.26
C GLY A 104 0.96 5.58 -11.06
N CYS A 105 1.55 4.82 -10.14
CA CYS A 105 2.22 5.35 -8.96
C CYS A 105 3.38 6.27 -9.33
N ARG A 106 3.58 7.33 -8.53
CA ARG A 106 4.66 8.32 -8.64
C ARG A 106 5.48 8.30 -7.35
N ALA A 107 6.69 8.88 -7.38
CA ALA A 107 7.55 9.03 -6.21
C ALA A 107 7.63 7.73 -5.40
N ILE A 108 8.17 6.66 -6.02
CA ILE A 108 8.27 5.35 -5.38
C ILE A 108 9.50 5.36 -4.49
N ASP A 109 9.29 5.08 -3.20
CA ASP A 109 10.36 4.77 -2.26
C ASP A 109 11.08 3.49 -2.70
N PHE A 110 12.17 3.66 -3.43
CA PHE A 110 12.96 2.55 -3.95
C PHE A 110 13.58 1.69 -2.85
N LYS A 111 13.90 2.27 -1.69
CA LYS A 111 14.44 1.50 -0.56
C LYS A 111 13.39 0.57 -0.01
N ALA A 112 12.16 1.07 0.12
CA ALA A 112 11.02 0.26 0.56
C ALA A 112 10.73 -0.87 -0.43
N LEU A 113 10.78 -0.60 -1.74
CA LEU A 113 10.61 -1.62 -2.76
C LEU A 113 11.76 -2.65 -2.76
N GLN A 114 13.01 -2.22 -2.62
CA GLN A 114 14.16 -3.11 -2.52
C GLN A 114 14.04 -4.04 -1.30
N VAL A 115 13.66 -3.50 -0.14
CA VAL A 115 13.42 -4.30 1.06
C VAL A 115 12.29 -5.30 0.83
N LEU A 116 11.21 -4.91 0.16
CA LEU A 116 10.16 -5.83 -0.19
C LEU A 116 10.64 -6.95 -1.13
N LEU A 117 11.47 -6.63 -2.13
CA LEU A 117 12.00 -7.63 -3.06
C LEU A 117 13.00 -8.60 -2.38
N MET A 118 13.83 -8.11 -1.47
CA MET A 118 14.86 -8.90 -0.80
C MET A 118 14.32 -9.69 0.41
N GLU A 119 13.42 -9.10 1.19
CA GLU A 119 12.90 -9.69 2.43
C GLU A 119 11.49 -10.28 2.28
N GLY A 120 10.75 -9.94 1.22
CA GLY A 120 9.36 -10.32 0.96
C GLY A 120 9.19 -11.78 0.57
N ARG A 121 9.39 -12.70 1.52
CA ARG A 121 9.24 -14.16 1.31
C ARG A 121 7.84 -14.57 0.85
N GLY A 122 6.83 -13.77 1.17
CA GLY A 122 5.45 -14.01 0.75
C GLY A 122 5.16 -13.58 -0.69
N LEU A 123 6.03 -12.75 -1.30
CA LEU A 123 5.70 -12.04 -2.53
C LEU A 123 5.69 -12.98 -3.74
N GLU A 124 4.51 -13.17 -4.31
CA GLU A 124 4.26 -14.00 -5.50
C GLU A 124 4.13 -13.15 -6.77
N MET A 125 3.68 -11.90 -6.65
CA MET A 125 3.44 -11.01 -7.77
C MET A 125 3.76 -9.56 -7.44
N LEU A 126 4.61 -8.95 -8.27
CA LEU A 126 4.81 -7.51 -8.35
C LEU A 126 4.36 -7.03 -9.73
N HIS A 127 3.27 -6.24 -9.77
CA HIS A 127 2.80 -5.60 -10.99
C HIS A 127 3.11 -4.10 -10.92
N MET A 128 3.84 -3.58 -11.89
CA MET A 128 4.16 -2.15 -11.97
C MET A 128 3.84 -1.65 -13.37
N ARG A 129 3.03 -0.59 -13.47
CA ARG A 129 2.68 0.04 -14.74
C ARG A 129 2.80 1.55 -14.62
N TRP A 130 3.58 2.18 -15.49
CA TRP A 130 3.76 3.64 -15.48
C TRP A 130 2.97 4.31 -16.58
N MET A 131 2.22 5.37 -16.24
CA MET A 131 1.33 6.08 -17.16
C MET A 131 2.01 7.25 -17.91
N ASN A 132 3.21 7.69 -17.48
CA ASN A 132 3.94 8.80 -18.10
C ASN A 132 5.37 8.39 -18.44
N LYS A 133 5.94 8.95 -19.55
CA LYS A 133 7.30 8.65 -20.02
C LYS A 133 8.30 8.74 -18.86
N PRO A 134 8.97 7.65 -18.48
CA PRO A 134 9.99 7.68 -17.44
C PRO A 134 11.16 8.47 -18.02
N LYS A 135 11.50 9.62 -17.44
CA LYS A 135 12.80 10.20 -17.75
C LYS A 135 13.91 9.42 -17.06
N GLU A 136 13.72 8.93 -15.83
CA GLU A 136 14.86 8.42 -15.02
C GLU A 136 14.40 7.43 -13.92
N ILE A 137 13.56 6.44 -14.23
CA ILE A 137 13.25 5.37 -13.25
C ILE A 137 13.72 4.04 -13.82
N CYS A 138 15.03 3.79 -13.72
CA CYS A 138 15.58 2.46 -13.86
C CYS A 138 15.60 1.83 -12.46
N ILE A 139 14.63 0.96 -12.17
CA ILE A 139 14.88 -0.06 -11.16
C ILE A 139 15.91 -0.97 -11.81
N HIS A 140 17.17 -0.81 -11.45
CA HIS A 140 18.17 -1.83 -11.75
C HIS A 140 17.80 -3.03 -10.88
N LEU A 141 16.93 -3.91 -11.40
CA LEU A 141 16.56 -5.17 -10.73
C LEU A 141 17.80 -5.98 -10.35
N GLU A 142 18.89 -5.78 -11.08
CA GLU A 142 20.23 -6.32 -10.83
C GLU A 142 20.83 -5.84 -9.49
N GLU A 143 20.54 -4.62 -9.04
CA GLU A 143 20.94 -4.10 -7.71
C GLU A 143 19.94 -4.51 -6.61
N ALA A 144 18.69 -4.80 -6.97
CA ALA A 144 17.65 -5.26 -6.05
C ALA A 144 17.70 -6.76 -5.79
N ILE A 145 18.55 -7.50 -6.50
CA ILE A 145 18.82 -8.93 -6.30
C ILE A 145 20.33 -9.03 -6.06
N GLU A 146 20.84 -8.43 -4.98
CA GLU A 146 22.22 -8.71 -4.56
C GLU A 146 22.31 -10.21 -4.25
N TYR A 147 22.98 -10.94 -5.14
CA TYR A 147 23.34 -12.35 -4.98
C TYR A 147 24.26 -12.50 -3.76
N PRO A 148 24.09 -13.56 -2.93
CA PRO A 148 25.09 -13.92 -1.92
C PRO A 148 26.43 -14.33 -2.55
#